data_AF-A0A4R2RFL3-F1
#
_entry.id   AF-A0A4R2RFL3-F1
#
_cell.length_a   1.000
_cell.length_b   1.000
_cell.length_c   1.000
_cell.angle_alpha   90.00
_cell.angle_beta   90.00
_cell.angle_gamma   90.00
#
_symmetry.space_group_name_H-M   'P 1'
#
loop_
_entity.id
_entity.type
_entity.pdbx_description
1 polymer ?
#
loop_
_entity_poly.entity_id
_entity_poly.type
_entity_poly.pdbx_seq_one_letter_code
_entity_poly.pdbx_strand_id
1 'polypeptide(L)'
;SQNTFKWHKIPLNTEFYESTLGMRGFLDRLYILKDEFKADEIYKTGIVFLNKREVKSRKDIIELLPSIRDKEYAVTVNTGKTAMDTMMMNAHTNTTVKTYHYRTTIGEIAEYNYSLVHRALRRIDVFKFNILRGYFPNLKSLREFITDNAYLGGVRLLIENRNETPVPETFFEACMKVLTKIGGEISSIKETYEGTTDFTDKKFSEVFRNKTRFITNPHGESEGISQNAPSVRPEWKIDLGSADWFVFNDNFGTTEEKAFVAYFATYVDDLKREYEKVYLVRNERQLVLYSFDGGERFEPDYLLFLRKRKSTGYEQYQIFVEPKGNNFISQDKWKEDFLLQIENRGIPKKTFADDTEYHVWGFPFYNNQDEYVKIFTKSFERLVK
;
A
#
# COMPACT_ATOMS: atom_id res chain seq x y z
N SER A 1 44.64 28.93 -39.49
CA SER A 1 43.90 27.74 -39.96
C SER A 1 44.11 26.62 -38.96
N GLN A 2 42.99 26.04 -38.50
CA GLN A 2 42.82 24.74 -37.85
C GLN A 2 43.86 24.27 -36.81
N ASN A 3 43.46 24.24 -35.54
CA ASN A 3 44.03 23.30 -34.57
C ASN A 3 42.91 22.49 -33.91
N THR A 4 42.90 21.21 -34.24
CA THR A 4 42.02 20.14 -33.77
C THR A 4 42.34 19.77 -32.32
N PHE A 5 41.36 19.84 -31.41
CA PHE A 5 41.47 19.22 -30.09
C PHE A 5 40.88 17.81 -30.11
N LYS A 6 41.76 16.82 -29.89
CA LYS A 6 41.42 15.41 -29.65
C LYS A 6 40.87 15.27 -28.23
N TRP A 7 39.66 14.71 -28.10
CA TRP A 7 39.13 14.25 -26.82
C TRP A 7 39.82 12.94 -26.41
N HIS A 8 40.62 12.97 -25.34
CA HIS A 8 41.03 11.76 -24.63
C HIS A 8 39.94 11.42 -23.60
N LYS A 9 39.39 10.20 -23.69
CA LYS A 9 38.54 9.61 -22.65
C LYS A 9 39.41 9.37 -21.40
N ILE A 10 39.05 10.02 -20.29
CA ILE A 10 39.56 9.69 -18.96
C ILE A 10 38.53 8.74 -18.31
N PRO A 11 38.95 7.59 -17.73
CA PRO A 11 38.02 6.71 -17.03
C PRO A 11 37.58 7.35 -15.71
N LEU A 12 36.28 7.37 -15.45
CA LEU A 12 35.72 7.75 -14.15
C LEU A 12 36.01 6.65 -13.14
N ASN A 13 37.11 6.80 -12.39
CA ASN A 13 37.29 6.13 -11.11
C ASN A 13 36.40 6.83 -10.08
N THR A 14 35.44 6.09 -9.56
CA THR A 14 34.73 6.34 -8.31
C THR A 14 35.72 6.40 -7.15
N GLU A 15 35.98 7.58 -6.59
CA GLU A 15 36.20 7.80 -5.15
C GLU A 15 36.48 9.29 -4.84
N PHE A 16 35.90 9.76 -3.73
CA PHE A 16 36.10 11.05 -3.04
C PHE A 16 35.54 12.35 -3.65
N TYR A 17 34.35 12.74 -3.19
CA TYR A 17 34.03 14.15 -2.90
C TYR A 17 33.18 14.22 -1.62
N GLU A 18 33.85 14.38 -0.47
CA GLU A 18 33.25 14.95 0.73
C GLU A 18 33.91 16.30 1.01
N SER A 19 33.16 17.40 0.84
CA SER A 19 33.27 18.58 1.69
C SER A 19 32.10 19.55 1.47
N THR A 20 31.49 19.93 2.60
CA THR A 20 30.81 21.21 2.85
C THR A 20 29.68 21.65 1.91
N LEU A 21 28.55 20.95 1.99
CA LEU A 21 27.15 21.42 2.04
C LEU A 21 26.33 20.12 2.00
N GLY A 22 25.35 19.92 2.88
CA GLY A 22 24.62 18.66 3.02
C GLY A 22 23.97 18.18 1.72
N MET A 23 24.71 17.41 0.91
CA MET A 23 24.20 16.75 -0.28
C MET A 23 23.49 15.48 0.16
N ARG A 24 22.17 15.46 -0.02
CA ARG A 24 21.39 14.22 -0.02
C ARG A 24 21.96 13.31 -1.12
N GLY A 25 22.64 12.23 -0.73
CA GLY A 25 23.10 11.22 -1.68
C GLY A 25 21.90 10.55 -2.34
N PHE A 26 21.88 10.55 -3.68
CA PHE A 26 20.95 9.75 -4.47
C PHE A 26 21.63 8.44 -4.83
N LEU A 27 20.90 7.34 -4.74
CA LEU A 27 21.38 6.02 -5.14
C LEU A 27 20.42 5.39 -6.13
N ASP A 28 20.95 5.07 -7.30
CA ASP A 28 20.21 4.39 -8.35
C ASP A 28 20.19 2.89 -8.06
N ARG A 29 18.99 2.32 -7.88
CA ARG A 29 18.80 0.88 -7.75
C ARG A 29 18.14 0.33 -8.99
N LEU A 30 18.80 -0.66 -9.58
CA LEU A 30 18.36 -1.30 -10.81
C LEU A 30 17.85 -2.71 -10.49
N TYR A 31 16.53 -2.88 -10.61
CA TYR A 31 15.89 -4.17 -10.63
C TYR A 31 16.02 -4.76 -12.03
N ILE A 32 16.90 -5.74 -12.17
CA ILE A 32 17.17 -6.45 -13.42
C ILE A 32 16.51 -7.82 -13.34
N LEU A 33 15.65 -8.15 -14.30
CA LEU A 33 15.14 -9.50 -14.47
C LEU A 33 16.30 -10.43 -14.78
N LYS A 34 16.39 -11.55 -14.06
CA LYS A 34 17.45 -12.55 -14.30
C LYS A 34 17.31 -13.18 -15.69
N ASP A 35 18.44 -13.47 -16.32
CA ASP A 35 18.43 -14.01 -17.69
C ASP A 35 17.84 -15.43 -17.76
N GLU A 36 18.07 -16.24 -16.72
CA GLU A 36 17.41 -17.54 -16.56
C GLU A 36 15.89 -17.42 -16.51
N PHE A 37 15.36 -16.42 -15.79
CA PHE A 37 13.93 -16.16 -15.75
C PHE A 37 13.38 -15.65 -17.09
N LYS A 38 14.11 -14.77 -17.79
CA LYS A 38 13.71 -14.33 -19.15
C LYS A 38 13.68 -15.49 -20.15
N ALA A 39 14.49 -16.52 -19.92
CA ALA A 39 14.50 -17.72 -20.73
C ALA A 39 13.32 -18.67 -20.43
N ASP A 40 12.69 -18.55 -19.25
CA ASP A 40 11.57 -19.38 -18.83
C ASP A 40 10.29 -19.16 -19.65
N GLU A 41 9.47 -20.21 -19.76
CA GLU A 41 8.19 -20.20 -20.47
C GLU A 41 7.22 -19.17 -19.87
N ILE A 42 7.22 -19.02 -18.54
CA ILE A 42 6.31 -18.10 -17.84
C ILE A 42 6.57 -16.64 -18.25
N TYR A 43 7.83 -16.25 -18.48
CA TYR A 43 8.16 -14.90 -18.90
C TYR A 43 7.83 -14.66 -20.38
N LYS A 44 8.16 -15.64 -21.23
CA LYS A 44 8.01 -15.53 -22.69
C LYS A 44 6.54 -15.54 -23.13
N THR A 45 5.74 -16.41 -22.51
CA THR A 45 4.38 -16.72 -22.98
C THR A 45 3.35 -16.75 -21.87
N GLY A 46 3.77 -16.73 -20.61
CA GLY A 46 2.87 -16.73 -19.47
C GLY A 46 2.04 -15.46 -19.36
N ILE A 47 0.96 -15.59 -18.57
CA ILE A 47 -0.08 -14.59 -18.43
C ILE A 47 -0.04 -14.00 -17.02
N VAL A 48 -0.25 -12.69 -16.97
CA VAL A 48 -0.49 -11.90 -15.77
C VAL A 48 -1.90 -11.32 -15.88
N PHE A 49 -2.65 -11.41 -14.78
CA PHE A 49 -4.03 -10.94 -14.68
C PHE A 49 -4.10 -9.63 -13.92
N LEU A 50 -4.85 -8.67 -14.43
CA LEU A 50 -5.14 -7.41 -13.73
C LEU A 50 -6.55 -6.96 -14.08
N ASN A 51 -7.20 -6.32 -13.12
CA ASN A 51 -8.49 -5.72 -13.35
C ASN A 51 -8.38 -4.31 -13.94
N LYS A 52 -9.51 -3.76 -14.36
CA LYS A 52 -9.61 -2.43 -14.97
C LYS A 52 -10.41 -1.50 -14.08
N ARG A 53 -10.28 -0.22 -14.36
CA ARG A 53 -11.11 0.82 -13.75
C ARG A 53 -12.17 1.26 -14.74
N GLU A 54 -13.43 1.25 -14.32
CA GLU A 54 -14.56 1.69 -15.12
C GLU A 54 -15.31 2.82 -14.42
N VAL A 55 -15.98 3.66 -15.21
CA VAL A 55 -16.74 4.80 -14.68
C VAL A 55 -17.99 4.29 -14.00
N LYS A 56 -18.15 4.62 -12.72
CA LYS A 56 -19.34 4.33 -11.95
C LYS A 56 -20.34 5.46 -12.10
N SER A 57 -21.58 5.14 -12.46
CA SER A 57 -22.63 6.13 -12.56
C SER A 57 -22.86 6.77 -11.19
N ARG A 58 -23.01 8.11 -11.17
CA ARG A 58 -23.20 8.86 -9.92
C ARG A 58 -24.45 8.44 -9.15
N LYS A 59 -25.45 7.87 -9.83
CA LYS A 59 -26.69 7.38 -9.20
C LYS A 59 -26.47 6.15 -8.34
N ASP A 60 -25.37 5.44 -8.55
CA ASP A 60 -25.06 4.19 -7.85
C ASP A 60 -24.12 4.42 -6.65
N ILE A 61 -23.76 5.68 -6.39
CA ILE A 61 -22.98 6.07 -5.22
C ILE A 61 -23.92 6.17 -4.02
N ILE A 62 -23.66 5.34 -3.02
CA ILE A 62 -24.44 5.27 -1.77
C ILE A 62 -23.57 5.41 -0.51
N GLU A 63 -22.25 5.52 -0.67
CA GLU A 63 -21.28 5.51 0.44
C GLU A 63 -19.99 6.29 0.10
N LEU A 64 -19.22 6.63 1.13
CA LEU A 64 -17.85 7.13 0.99
C LEU A 64 -16.92 6.03 0.49
N LEU A 65 -15.88 6.43 -0.23
CA LEU A 65 -14.82 5.52 -0.66
C LEU A 65 -14.21 4.80 0.56
N PRO A 66 -13.97 3.47 0.49
CA PRO A 66 -13.35 2.69 1.57
C PRO A 66 -12.07 3.32 2.13
N SER A 67 -11.22 3.87 1.25
CA SER A 67 -9.97 4.57 1.62
C SER A 67 -10.17 5.82 2.49
N ILE A 68 -11.39 6.36 2.54
CA ILE A 68 -11.81 7.48 3.40
C ILE A 68 -12.58 6.93 4.60
N ARG A 69 -13.61 6.11 4.35
CA ARG A 69 -14.54 5.60 5.36
C ARG A 69 -13.84 4.71 6.40
N ASP A 70 -12.98 3.81 5.93
CA ASP A 70 -12.41 2.73 6.76
C ASP A 70 -11.03 3.12 7.34
N LYS A 71 -10.57 4.33 7.06
CA LYS A 71 -9.29 4.84 7.56
C LYS A 71 -9.39 5.29 9.01
N GLU A 72 -8.41 4.92 9.84
CA GLU A 72 -8.23 5.52 11.17
C GLU A 72 -7.46 6.84 11.06
N TYR A 73 -8.10 7.96 11.39
CA TYR A 73 -7.50 9.28 11.34
C TYR A 73 -6.85 9.62 12.69
N ALA A 74 -5.52 9.50 12.76
CA ALA A 74 -4.75 9.96 13.91
C ALA A 74 -4.66 11.50 13.94
N VAL A 75 -5.04 12.12 15.05
CA VAL A 75 -4.99 13.56 15.26
C VAL A 75 -4.47 13.92 16.63
N THR A 76 -3.50 14.82 16.68
CA THR A 76 -2.98 15.38 17.94
C THR A 76 -3.66 16.72 18.21
N VAL A 77 -4.24 16.89 19.41
CA VAL A 77 -5.02 18.07 19.79
C VAL A 77 -4.63 18.53 21.20
N ASN A 78 -4.32 19.82 21.34
CA ASN A 78 -4.09 20.48 22.64
C ASN A 78 -3.14 19.73 23.60
N THR A 79 -2.07 19.12 23.07
CA THR A 79 -1.01 18.50 23.88
C THR A 79 -0.08 19.54 24.52
N GLY A 80 -0.10 20.78 24.03
CA GLY A 80 0.82 21.87 24.38
C GLY A 80 2.29 21.57 24.10
N LYS A 81 2.60 20.45 23.43
CA LYS A 81 3.93 20.13 22.89
C LYS A 81 4.36 21.23 21.92
N THR A 82 3.48 21.66 21.00
CA THR A 82 3.78 22.70 20.00
C THR A 82 4.07 24.09 20.60
N ALA A 83 3.37 24.47 21.68
CA ALA A 83 3.60 25.76 22.35
C ALA A 83 4.90 25.74 23.17
N MET A 84 5.22 24.61 23.82
CA MET A 84 6.48 24.45 24.54
C MET A 84 7.68 24.27 23.60
N ASP A 85 7.59 23.50 22.53
CA ASP A 85 8.67 23.38 21.53
C ASP A 85 9.04 24.74 20.92
N THR A 86 8.05 25.59 20.67
CA THR A 86 8.27 26.96 20.16
C THR A 86 8.88 27.88 21.23
N MET A 87 8.53 27.71 22.50
CA MET A 87 9.08 28.51 23.62
C MET A 87 10.44 27.98 24.14
N MET A 88 10.77 26.71 23.90
CA MET A 88 11.93 26.01 24.46
C MET A 88 13.03 25.70 23.45
N MET A 89 12.99 26.28 22.24
CA MET A 89 14.10 26.25 21.27
C MET A 89 15.47 26.70 21.88
N ASN A 90 15.47 27.38 23.03
CA ASN A 90 16.67 27.85 23.74
C ASN A 90 16.99 27.10 25.05
N ALA A 91 16.24 26.06 25.44
CA ALA A 91 16.47 25.34 26.70
C ALA A 91 16.41 23.81 26.49
N HIS A 92 17.55 23.14 26.68
CA HIS A 92 17.66 21.67 26.63
C HIS A 92 17.07 21.05 27.92
N THR A 93 15.75 21.05 28.08
CA THR A 93 15.08 20.25 29.12
C THR A 93 13.94 19.43 28.53
N ASN A 94 14.17 18.11 28.42
CA ASN A 94 13.18 17.12 27.99
C ASN A 94 12.11 16.93 29.08
N THR A 95 11.08 17.77 29.06
CA THR A 95 9.91 17.58 29.92
C THR A 95 8.86 16.82 29.12
N THR A 96 8.66 15.53 29.43
CA THR A 96 7.67 14.69 28.74
C THR A 96 6.27 15.03 29.23
N VAL A 97 5.50 15.80 28.44
CA VAL A 97 4.08 16.00 28.71
C VAL A 97 3.36 14.66 28.52
N LYS A 98 2.73 14.15 29.59
CA LYS A 98 1.91 12.94 29.51
C LYS A 98 0.71 13.20 28.59
N THR A 99 0.56 12.35 27.58
CA THR A 99 -0.56 12.36 26.65
C THR A 99 -1.28 11.02 26.67
N TYR A 100 -2.53 11.03 26.27
CA TYR A 100 -3.39 9.85 26.18
C TYR A 100 -3.94 9.72 24.78
N HIS A 101 -4.28 8.48 24.40
CA HIS A 101 -4.93 8.16 23.15
C HIS A 101 -6.38 7.77 23.41
N TYR A 102 -7.31 8.43 22.72
CA TYR A 102 -8.74 8.15 22.78
C TYR A 102 -9.24 7.73 21.40
N ARG A 103 -9.77 6.50 21.29
CA ARG A 103 -10.38 5.97 20.06
C ARG A 103 -11.87 6.20 20.08
N THR A 104 -12.41 6.69 18.97
CA THR A 104 -13.86 6.90 18.78
C THR A 104 -14.19 7.01 17.29
N THR A 105 -15.47 7.20 16.94
CA THR A 105 -15.94 7.53 15.59
C THR A 105 -16.60 8.90 15.52
N ILE A 106 -16.77 9.45 14.31
CA ILE A 106 -17.59 10.66 14.13
C ILE A 106 -19.03 10.42 14.59
N GLY A 107 -19.57 9.22 14.35
CA GLY A 107 -20.91 8.83 14.80
C GLY A 107 -21.05 8.89 16.31
N GLU A 108 -20.12 8.31 17.05
CA GLU A 108 -20.10 8.35 18.53
C GLU A 108 -19.97 9.78 19.07
N ILE A 109 -19.12 10.61 18.45
CA ILE A 109 -19.03 12.05 18.80
C ILE A 109 -20.36 12.76 18.50
N ALA A 110 -21.05 12.40 17.42
CA ALA A 110 -22.35 12.97 17.07
C ALA A 110 -23.48 12.50 18.01
N GLU A 111 -23.41 11.28 18.54
CA GLU A 111 -24.30 10.80 19.60
C GLU A 111 -24.09 11.58 20.90
N TYR A 112 -22.83 11.82 21.27
CA TYR A 112 -22.49 12.67 22.41
C TYR A 112 -22.95 14.12 22.22
N ASN A 113 -22.64 14.73 21.06
CA ASN A 113 -23.03 16.10 20.73
C ASN A 113 -23.06 16.33 19.21
N TYR A 114 -24.22 16.10 18.60
CA TYR A 114 -24.42 16.32 17.16
C TYR A 114 -24.06 17.74 16.71
N SER A 115 -24.40 18.75 17.52
CA SER A 115 -24.17 20.16 17.20
C SER A 115 -22.68 20.48 17.05
N LEU A 116 -21.80 19.78 17.77
CA LEU A 116 -20.36 19.94 17.67
C LEU A 116 -19.85 19.48 16.29
N VAL A 117 -20.22 18.27 15.86
CA VAL A 117 -19.83 17.73 14.56
C VAL A 117 -20.44 18.56 13.43
N HIS A 118 -21.72 18.88 13.53
CA HIS A 118 -22.42 19.69 12.55
C HIS A 118 -21.82 21.11 12.45
N ARG A 119 -21.40 21.71 13.57
CA ARG A 119 -20.69 23.00 13.57
C ARG A 119 -19.36 22.92 12.85
N ALA A 120 -18.63 21.81 13.00
CA ALA A 120 -17.35 21.61 12.31
C ALA A 120 -17.57 21.46 10.80
N LEU A 121 -18.52 20.60 10.41
CA LEU A 121 -18.91 20.33 9.03
C LEU A 121 -19.31 21.60 8.28
N ARG A 122 -20.10 22.48 8.90
CA ARG A 122 -20.55 23.75 8.31
C ARG A 122 -19.43 24.74 7.95
N ARG A 123 -18.21 24.55 8.47
CA ARG A 123 -17.06 25.42 8.14
C ARG A 123 -16.34 25.04 6.85
N ILE A 124 -16.75 23.95 6.21
CA ILE A 124 -16.07 23.40 5.04
C ILE A 124 -17.09 23.33 3.90
N ASP A 125 -16.82 24.08 2.82
CA ASP A 125 -17.81 24.34 1.78
C ASP A 125 -18.34 23.09 1.07
N VAL A 126 -17.49 22.09 0.84
CA VAL A 126 -17.90 20.85 0.15
C VAL A 126 -19.02 20.10 0.88
N PHE A 127 -19.15 20.29 2.20
CA PHE A 127 -20.18 19.63 2.99
C PHE A 127 -21.52 20.38 3.03
N LYS A 128 -21.67 21.51 2.33
CA LYS A 128 -22.99 22.10 2.11
C LYS A 128 -23.88 21.08 1.41
N PHE A 129 -25.10 20.86 1.90
CA PHE A 129 -25.93 19.74 1.47
C PHE A 129 -26.22 19.72 -0.05
N ASN A 130 -26.39 20.90 -0.66
CA ASN A 130 -26.55 21.03 -2.11
C ASN A 130 -25.31 20.60 -2.90
N ILE A 131 -24.10 20.83 -2.36
CA ILE A 131 -22.85 20.38 -2.96
C ILE A 131 -22.67 18.87 -2.73
N LEU A 132 -22.90 18.39 -1.51
CA LEU A 132 -22.87 16.95 -1.19
C LEU A 132 -23.80 16.13 -2.07
N ARG A 133 -25.01 16.60 -2.35
CA ARG A 133 -25.96 15.96 -3.26
C ARG A 133 -25.43 15.80 -4.69
N GLY A 134 -24.45 16.63 -5.10
CA GLY A 134 -23.74 16.45 -6.37
C GLY A 134 -22.79 15.25 -6.36
N TYR A 135 -22.22 14.92 -5.20
CA TYR A 135 -21.32 13.77 -5.01
C TYR A 135 -22.10 12.50 -4.61
N PHE A 136 -23.14 12.63 -3.79
CA PHE A 136 -23.95 11.54 -3.22
C PHE A 136 -25.43 11.82 -3.49
N PRO A 137 -25.94 11.52 -4.71
CA PRO A 137 -27.32 11.85 -5.09
C PRO A 137 -28.40 11.17 -4.26
N ASN A 138 -28.08 10.02 -3.66
CA ASN A 138 -28.99 9.25 -2.82
C ASN A 138 -29.00 9.69 -1.35
N LEU A 139 -28.11 10.61 -0.96
CA LEU A 139 -28.08 11.16 0.39
C LEU A 139 -29.37 11.94 0.67
N LYS A 140 -30.04 11.58 1.76
CA LYS A 140 -31.34 12.10 2.20
C LYS A 140 -31.17 13.33 3.08
N SER A 141 -30.13 13.38 3.92
CA SER A 141 -29.89 14.51 4.82
C SER A 141 -28.44 14.65 5.30
N LEU A 142 -28.10 15.81 5.86
CA LEU A 142 -26.83 15.99 6.59
C LEU A 142 -26.76 15.13 7.85
N ARG A 143 -27.91 14.81 8.46
CA ARG A 143 -27.93 13.94 9.64
C ARG A 143 -27.48 12.54 9.26
N GLU A 144 -28.04 11.99 8.19
CA GLU A 144 -27.61 10.71 7.61
C GLU A 144 -26.12 10.74 7.26
N PHE A 145 -25.64 11.80 6.59
CA PHE A 145 -24.22 11.90 6.24
C PHE A 145 -23.28 11.86 7.47
N ILE A 146 -23.71 12.41 8.61
CA ILE A 146 -22.92 12.45 9.84
C ILE A 146 -23.01 11.13 10.62
N THR A 147 -24.18 10.51 10.68
CA THR A 147 -24.44 9.41 11.62
C THR A 147 -24.42 8.02 10.97
N ASP A 148 -24.61 7.92 9.66
CA ASP A 148 -24.63 6.63 8.96
C ASP A 148 -23.20 6.14 8.69
N ASN A 149 -22.98 4.84 8.90
CA ASN A 149 -21.68 4.19 8.71
C ASN A 149 -21.25 4.11 7.24
N ALA A 150 -22.19 4.18 6.29
CA ALA A 150 -21.86 4.33 4.87
C ALA A 150 -21.17 5.68 4.57
N TYR A 151 -21.35 6.68 5.44
CA TYR A 151 -20.77 8.01 5.32
C TYR A 151 -19.80 8.31 6.48
N LEU A 152 -19.95 9.44 7.18
CA LEU A 152 -19.01 9.83 8.22
C LEU A 152 -19.17 9.01 9.51
N GLY A 153 -20.33 8.40 9.76
CA GLY A 153 -20.64 7.78 11.06
C GLY A 153 -19.60 6.77 11.51
N GLY A 154 -19.10 5.95 10.58
CA GLY A 154 -18.11 4.91 10.82
C GLY A 154 -16.65 5.40 10.79
N VAL A 155 -16.38 6.66 10.43
CA VAL A 155 -15.02 7.19 10.33
C VAL A 155 -14.37 7.19 11.70
N ARG A 156 -13.25 6.47 11.81
CA ARG A 156 -12.51 6.25 13.07
C ARG A 156 -11.49 7.36 13.33
N LEU A 157 -11.39 7.80 14.58
CA LEU A 157 -10.44 8.79 15.05
C LEU A 157 -9.59 8.21 16.19
N LEU A 158 -8.29 8.45 16.11
CA LEU A 158 -7.34 8.23 17.21
C LEU A 158 -6.85 9.61 17.68
N ILE A 159 -7.42 10.09 18.78
CA ILE A 159 -7.15 11.43 19.31
C ILE A 159 -6.04 11.35 20.36
N GLU A 160 -4.91 12.01 20.11
CA GLU A 160 -3.88 12.24 21.13
C GLU A 160 -4.10 13.60 21.82
N ASN A 161 -4.29 13.60 23.13
CA ASN A 161 -4.53 14.81 23.93
C ASN A 161 -3.96 14.67 25.37
N ARG A 162 -4.20 15.67 26.24
CA ARG A 162 -3.75 15.69 27.65
C ARG A 162 -4.65 14.95 28.63
N ASN A 163 -5.91 14.70 28.27
CA ASN A 163 -6.92 14.15 29.18
C ASN A 163 -7.31 12.76 28.69
N GLU A 164 -7.37 11.76 29.57
CA GLU A 164 -7.80 10.39 29.21
C GLU A 164 -9.12 10.38 28.44
N THR A 165 -10.06 11.25 28.82
CA THR A 165 -11.27 11.54 28.04
C THR A 165 -11.20 12.95 27.45
N PRO A 166 -11.33 13.11 26.12
CA PRO A 166 -11.37 14.42 25.48
C PRO A 166 -12.50 15.31 25.97
N VAL A 167 -12.21 16.60 26.13
CA VAL A 167 -13.23 17.63 26.39
C VAL A 167 -13.92 18.04 25.07
N PRO A 168 -15.11 18.66 25.12
CA PRO A 168 -15.83 19.09 23.91
C PRO A 168 -14.99 19.91 22.92
N GLU A 169 -14.11 20.77 23.41
CA GLU A 169 -13.20 21.57 22.56
C GLU A 169 -12.23 20.67 21.79
N THR A 170 -11.70 19.62 22.44
CA THR A 170 -10.82 18.63 21.82
C THR A 170 -11.55 17.84 20.73
N PHE A 171 -12.77 17.38 20.99
CA PHE A 171 -13.60 16.72 19.97
C PHE A 171 -13.88 17.64 18.78
N PHE A 172 -14.19 18.92 19.05
CA PHE A 172 -14.44 19.88 17.99
C PHE A 172 -13.23 20.08 17.08
N GLU A 173 -12.05 20.27 17.66
CA GLU A 173 -10.81 20.41 16.89
C GLU A 173 -10.43 19.13 16.13
N ALA A 174 -10.61 17.96 16.75
CA ALA A 174 -10.38 16.68 16.10
C ALA A 174 -11.30 16.52 14.88
N CYS A 175 -12.61 16.75 15.05
CA CYS A 175 -13.57 16.77 13.95
C CYS A 175 -13.17 17.79 12.87
N MET A 176 -12.75 19.00 13.23
CA MET A 176 -12.33 20.01 12.25
C MET A 176 -11.16 19.52 11.40
N LYS A 177 -10.12 18.95 12.01
CA LYS A 177 -8.94 18.43 11.30
C LYS A 177 -9.30 17.28 10.36
N VAL A 178 -10.06 16.30 10.86
CA VAL A 178 -10.46 15.11 10.08
C VAL A 178 -11.40 15.49 8.95
N LEU A 179 -12.45 16.26 9.24
CA LEU A 179 -13.41 16.70 8.23
C LEU A 179 -12.77 17.60 7.17
N THR A 180 -11.78 18.42 7.51
CA THR A 180 -11.02 19.21 6.52
C THR A 180 -10.28 18.29 5.54
N LYS A 181 -9.63 17.24 6.05
CA LYS A 181 -8.93 16.25 5.22
C LYS A 181 -9.91 15.49 4.31
N ILE A 182 -11.01 14.97 4.88
CA ILE A 182 -12.07 14.29 4.12
C ILE A 182 -12.68 15.23 3.08
N GLY A 183 -12.91 16.49 3.43
CA GLY A 183 -13.46 17.48 2.52
C GLY A 183 -12.54 17.73 1.32
N GLY A 184 -11.22 17.75 1.53
CA GLY A 184 -10.23 17.80 0.46
C GLY A 184 -10.25 16.55 -0.42
N GLU A 185 -10.32 15.37 0.19
CA GLU A 185 -10.44 14.07 -0.51
C GLU A 185 -11.72 14.03 -1.38
N ILE A 186 -12.88 14.40 -0.86
CA ILE A 186 -14.15 14.49 -1.62
C ILE A 186 -14.08 15.54 -2.73
N SER A 187 -13.54 16.73 -2.45
CA SER A 187 -13.46 17.81 -3.45
C SER A 187 -12.61 17.43 -4.66
N SER A 188 -11.66 16.51 -4.48
CA SER A 188 -10.79 16.01 -5.55
C SER A 188 -11.49 15.00 -6.49
N ILE A 189 -12.68 14.51 -6.13
CA ILE A 189 -13.44 13.57 -6.93
C ILE A 189 -13.99 14.29 -8.18
N LYS A 190 -13.38 14.03 -9.33
CA LYS A 190 -13.88 14.51 -10.64
C LYS A 190 -14.92 13.54 -11.22
N GLU A 191 -14.60 12.27 -11.13
CA GLU A 191 -15.37 11.14 -11.66
C GLU A 191 -15.26 9.99 -10.67
N THR A 192 -16.35 9.27 -10.47
CA THR A 192 -16.40 8.09 -9.60
C THR A 192 -16.17 6.85 -10.43
N TYR A 193 -15.44 5.90 -9.85
CA TYR A 193 -15.02 4.70 -10.54
C TYR A 193 -15.32 3.46 -9.70
N GLU A 194 -15.23 2.31 -10.34
CA GLU A 194 -15.13 1.01 -9.71
C GLU A 194 -14.09 0.15 -10.43
N GLY A 195 -13.54 -0.81 -9.71
CA GLY A 195 -12.69 -1.84 -10.25
C GLY A 195 -13.52 -3.01 -10.76
N THR A 196 -13.18 -3.53 -11.93
CA THR A 196 -13.86 -4.71 -12.48
C THR A 196 -13.54 -5.94 -11.63
N THR A 197 -14.50 -6.85 -11.46
CA THR A 197 -14.25 -8.18 -10.89
C THR A 197 -13.58 -9.11 -11.90
N ASP A 198 -13.75 -8.84 -13.19
CA ASP A 198 -13.04 -9.53 -14.27
C ASP A 198 -11.59 -9.03 -14.35
N PHE A 199 -10.65 -9.96 -14.26
CA PHE A 199 -9.23 -9.71 -14.45
C PHE A 199 -8.83 -10.14 -15.85
N THR A 200 -8.35 -9.21 -16.66
CA THR A 200 -7.98 -9.48 -18.06
C THR A 200 -6.53 -9.91 -18.19
N ASP A 201 -6.26 -10.79 -19.15
CA ASP A 201 -4.94 -11.32 -19.44
C ASP A 201 -4.00 -10.33 -20.12
N LYS A 202 -2.76 -10.28 -19.65
CA LYS A 202 -1.62 -9.58 -20.26
C LYS A 202 -0.41 -10.50 -20.29
N LYS A 203 0.48 -10.33 -21.28
CA LYS A 203 1.72 -11.11 -21.29
C LYS A 203 2.63 -10.66 -20.15
N PHE A 204 3.31 -11.62 -19.53
CA PHE A 204 4.23 -11.33 -18.44
C PHE A 204 5.29 -10.29 -18.82
N SER A 205 5.93 -10.46 -19.99
CA SER A 205 6.93 -9.54 -20.55
C SER A 205 6.40 -8.16 -20.96
N GLU A 206 5.07 -7.99 -21.07
CA GLU A 206 4.45 -6.67 -21.27
C GLU A 206 4.33 -5.91 -19.95
N VAL A 207 4.19 -6.61 -18.82
CA VAL A 207 3.97 -6.02 -17.49
C VAL A 207 5.29 -5.84 -16.75
N PHE A 208 6.06 -6.91 -16.57
CA PHE A 208 7.27 -6.89 -15.74
C PHE A 208 8.51 -6.74 -16.61
N ARG A 209 9.28 -5.68 -16.36
CA ARG A 209 10.52 -5.36 -17.08
C ARG A 209 11.60 -4.92 -16.10
N ASN A 210 12.80 -4.68 -16.61
CA ASN A 210 13.84 -4.03 -15.82
C ASN A 210 13.36 -2.64 -15.38
N LYS A 211 13.67 -2.25 -14.14
CA LYS A 211 13.23 -1.00 -13.56
C LYS A 211 14.36 -0.31 -12.81
N THR A 212 14.56 0.97 -13.08
CA THR A 212 15.44 1.83 -12.27
C THR A 212 14.60 2.60 -11.25
N ARG A 213 15.06 2.63 -10.01
CA ARG A 213 14.47 3.41 -8.93
C ARG A 213 15.49 4.37 -8.36
N PHE A 214 15.08 5.62 -8.19
CA PHE A 214 15.88 6.66 -7.54
C PHE A 214 15.54 6.69 -6.06
N ILE A 215 16.54 6.43 -5.22
CA ILE A 215 16.33 6.38 -3.77
C ILE A 215 17.14 7.50 -3.12
N THR A 216 16.48 8.25 -2.25
CA THR A 216 17.08 9.41 -1.59
C THR A 216 17.53 9.00 -0.20
N ASN A 217 18.82 9.20 0.09
CA ASN A 217 19.40 9.00 1.42
C ASN A 217 19.12 7.62 2.02
N PRO A 218 19.48 6.49 1.38
CA PRO A 218 19.35 5.17 1.98
C PRO A 218 20.29 5.01 3.18
N HIS A 219 19.84 4.40 4.28
CA HIS A 219 20.64 4.21 5.49
C HIS A 219 20.23 2.97 6.28
N GLY A 220 21.20 2.33 6.94
CA GLY A 220 20.97 1.13 7.76
C GLY A 220 20.42 -0.03 6.94
N GLU A 221 19.17 -0.41 7.23
CA GLU A 221 18.44 -1.52 6.59
C GLU A 221 17.30 -1.02 5.68
N SER A 222 17.19 0.29 5.46
CA SER A 222 16.04 0.92 4.83
C SER A 222 15.86 0.53 3.36
N GLU A 223 14.78 1.06 2.77
CA GLU A 223 14.62 1.11 1.33
C GLU A 223 15.91 1.62 0.66
N GLY A 224 16.31 0.96 -0.43
CA GLY A 224 17.53 1.22 -1.17
C GLY A 224 18.75 0.48 -0.69
N ILE A 225 18.69 -0.28 0.39
CA ILE A 225 19.78 -1.18 0.81
C ILE A 225 19.49 -2.57 0.28
N SER A 226 20.50 -3.19 -0.36
CA SER A 226 20.44 -4.59 -0.83
C SER A 226 20.05 -5.51 0.31
N GLN A 227 19.19 -6.49 0.06
CA GLN A 227 18.83 -7.48 1.07
C GLN A 227 20.02 -8.35 1.47
N ASN A 228 21.06 -8.45 0.64
CA ASN A 228 22.30 -9.16 0.97
C ASN A 228 23.37 -8.24 1.61
N ALA A 229 23.04 -6.98 1.92
CA ALA A 229 24.01 -6.07 2.53
C ALA A 229 24.41 -6.52 3.95
N PRO A 230 25.64 -6.27 4.40
CA PRO A 230 26.07 -6.57 5.77
C PRO A 230 25.29 -5.81 6.86
N SER A 231 24.66 -4.69 6.50
CA SER A 231 23.85 -3.90 7.43
C SER A 231 22.47 -4.50 7.70
N VAL A 232 22.00 -5.43 6.85
CA VAL A 232 20.74 -6.14 7.03
C VAL A 232 20.90 -7.24 8.07
N ARG A 233 19.91 -7.38 8.95
CA ARG A 233 19.90 -8.39 10.02
C ARG A 233 20.09 -9.80 9.46
N PRO A 234 20.84 -10.68 10.16
CA PRO A 234 21.13 -12.02 9.67
C PRO A 234 19.89 -12.82 9.26
N GLU A 235 18.78 -12.69 10.00
CA GLU A 235 17.53 -13.40 9.75
C GLU A 235 16.80 -12.95 8.47
N TRP A 236 17.08 -11.74 7.96
CA TRP A 236 16.48 -11.24 6.72
C TRP A 236 17.46 -11.21 5.54
N LYS A 237 18.73 -11.45 5.82
CA LYS A 237 19.79 -11.38 4.82
C LYS A 237 19.72 -12.58 3.89
N ILE A 238 19.49 -12.33 2.61
CA ILE A 238 19.39 -13.37 1.57
C ILE A 238 20.16 -12.93 0.33
N ASP A 239 20.96 -13.84 -0.22
CA ASP A 239 21.53 -13.67 -1.56
C ASP A 239 20.46 -13.99 -2.62
N LEU A 240 19.69 -12.98 -2.99
CA LEU A 240 18.65 -13.14 -4.01
C LEU A 240 19.21 -13.32 -5.41
N GLY A 241 20.50 -13.04 -5.64
CA GLY A 241 21.15 -13.29 -6.93
C GLY A 241 21.12 -14.77 -7.31
N SER A 242 21.35 -15.65 -6.33
CA SER A 242 21.35 -17.11 -6.50
C SER A 242 19.98 -17.78 -6.27
N ALA A 243 18.98 -17.04 -5.79
CA ALA A 243 17.63 -17.54 -5.55
C ALA A 243 16.79 -17.62 -6.85
N ASP A 244 16.70 -18.79 -7.48
CA ASP A 244 15.95 -19.05 -8.73
C ASP A 244 14.45 -18.69 -8.67
N TRP A 245 13.86 -18.65 -7.46
CA TRP A 245 12.47 -18.31 -7.21
C TRP A 245 12.22 -16.79 -7.12
N PHE A 246 13.26 -15.97 -6.98
CA PHE A 246 13.13 -14.51 -6.97
C PHE A 246 13.50 -13.94 -8.33
N VAL A 247 12.57 -13.23 -8.96
CA VAL A 247 12.64 -12.91 -10.39
C VAL A 247 13.66 -11.82 -10.73
N PHE A 248 13.91 -10.89 -9.80
CA PHE A 248 14.89 -9.84 -9.97
C PHE A 248 16.24 -10.22 -9.35
N ASN A 249 17.30 -9.52 -9.74
CA ASN A 249 18.64 -9.71 -9.21
C ASN A 249 18.77 -9.46 -7.70
N ASP A 250 17.94 -8.59 -7.12
CA ASP A 250 17.99 -8.22 -5.70
C ASP A 250 16.68 -7.58 -5.23
N ASN A 251 16.54 -7.40 -3.92
CA ASN A 251 15.47 -6.66 -3.26
C ASN A 251 16.03 -5.44 -2.52
N PHE A 252 15.62 -4.24 -2.93
CA PHE A 252 15.96 -2.98 -2.28
C PHE A 252 14.77 -2.37 -1.52
N GLY A 253 13.79 -3.18 -1.13
CA GLY A 253 12.59 -2.75 -0.42
C GLY A 253 12.82 -2.28 1.01
N THR A 254 11.74 -1.90 1.71
CA THR A 254 11.74 -1.55 3.14
C THR A 254 12.10 -2.74 4.03
N THR A 255 12.21 -2.51 5.33
CA THR A 255 12.42 -3.57 6.33
C THR A 255 11.30 -4.60 6.35
N GLU A 256 10.04 -4.17 6.19
CA GLU A 256 8.88 -5.04 6.10
C GLU A 256 8.93 -5.94 4.86
N GLU A 257 9.34 -5.36 3.72
CA GLU A 257 9.48 -6.08 2.47
C GLU A 257 10.63 -7.09 2.51
N LYS A 258 11.78 -6.73 3.10
CA LYS A 258 12.90 -7.67 3.33
C LYS A 258 12.48 -8.82 4.25
N ALA A 259 11.76 -8.51 5.33
CA ALA A 259 11.25 -9.52 6.23
C ALA A 259 10.28 -10.49 5.55
N PHE A 260 9.36 -9.99 4.73
CA PHE A 260 8.45 -10.82 3.95
C PHE A 260 9.21 -11.75 3.00
N VAL A 261 10.19 -11.24 2.25
CA VAL A 261 11.00 -12.07 1.34
C VAL A 261 11.74 -13.16 2.11
N ALA A 262 12.25 -12.84 3.31
CA ALA A 262 12.94 -13.81 4.15
C ALA A 262 12.00 -14.88 4.72
N TYR A 263 10.81 -14.50 5.15
CA TYR A 263 9.75 -15.44 5.54
C TYR A 263 9.34 -16.32 4.36
N PHE A 264 9.09 -15.75 3.18
CA PHE A 264 8.71 -16.52 1.99
C PHE A 264 9.76 -17.56 1.62
N ALA A 265 11.05 -17.22 1.75
CA ALA A 265 12.15 -18.12 1.48
C ALA A 265 12.08 -19.43 2.29
N THR A 266 11.51 -19.43 3.51
CA THR A 266 11.37 -20.65 4.31
C THR A 266 10.29 -21.61 3.80
N TYR A 267 9.40 -21.15 2.91
CA TYR A 267 8.33 -21.95 2.32
C TYR A 267 8.62 -22.36 0.87
N VAL A 268 9.68 -21.85 0.26
CA VAL A 268 9.99 -22.10 -1.16
C VAL A 268 10.16 -23.58 -1.44
N ASP A 269 10.89 -24.31 -0.61
CA ASP A 269 11.15 -25.73 -0.83
C ASP A 269 9.88 -26.57 -0.74
N ASP A 270 8.98 -26.24 0.18
CA ASP A 270 7.68 -26.88 0.31
C ASP A 270 6.79 -26.57 -0.90
N LEU A 271 6.75 -25.32 -1.36
CA LEU A 271 6.04 -24.94 -2.58
C LEU A 271 6.60 -25.66 -3.82
N LYS A 272 7.92 -25.80 -3.93
CA LYS A 272 8.55 -26.50 -5.06
C LYS A 272 8.25 -28.00 -5.11
N ARG A 273 7.78 -28.60 -4.02
CA ARG A 273 7.28 -29.99 -4.03
C ARG A 273 5.93 -30.11 -4.74
N GLU A 274 5.10 -29.07 -4.63
CA GLU A 274 3.74 -29.06 -5.19
C GLU A 274 3.64 -28.36 -6.56
N TYR A 275 4.53 -27.41 -6.83
CA TYR A 275 4.49 -26.56 -8.04
C TYR A 275 5.78 -26.68 -8.85
N GLU A 276 5.66 -26.88 -10.17
CA GLU A 276 6.81 -26.91 -11.08
C GLU A 276 7.46 -25.52 -11.26
N LYS A 277 6.70 -24.45 -11.02
CA LYS A 277 7.20 -23.06 -11.06
C LYS A 277 6.76 -22.34 -9.79
N VAL A 278 7.73 -21.71 -9.12
CA VAL A 278 7.53 -20.88 -7.93
C VAL A 278 8.31 -19.59 -8.16
N TYR A 279 7.59 -18.49 -8.39
CA TYR A 279 8.22 -17.19 -8.66
C TYR A 279 7.61 -16.08 -7.80
N LEU A 280 8.45 -15.42 -7.02
CA LEU A 280 8.13 -14.18 -6.33
C LEU A 280 8.63 -13.00 -7.16
N VAL A 281 7.71 -12.11 -7.50
CA VAL A 281 7.94 -10.95 -8.36
C VAL A 281 7.68 -9.70 -7.55
N ARG A 282 8.70 -8.86 -7.38
CA ARG A 282 8.52 -7.53 -6.83
C ARG A 282 7.83 -6.64 -7.87
N ASN A 283 6.72 -6.01 -7.50
CA ASN A 283 5.91 -5.29 -8.46
C ASN A 283 6.61 -4.02 -8.98
N GLU A 284 7.18 -3.22 -8.06
CA GLU A 284 7.75 -1.90 -8.36
C GLU A 284 6.81 -1.02 -9.21
N ARG A 285 5.52 -1.03 -8.85
CA ARG A 285 4.46 -0.20 -9.45
C ARG A 285 4.18 -0.50 -10.93
N GLN A 286 4.60 -1.66 -11.43
CA GLN A 286 4.44 -2.05 -12.84
C GLN A 286 3.03 -2.59 -13.12
N LEU A 287 2.43 -3.27 -12.16
CA LEU A 287 1.04 -3.70 -12.16
C LEU A 287 0.22 -2.84 -11.19
N VAL A 288 -0.97 -2.46 -11.63
CA VAL A 288 -1.92 -1.63 -10.88
C VAL A 288 -3.25 -2.36 -10.85
N LEU A 289 -3.88 -2.37 -9.67
CA LEU A 289 -5.23 -2.84 -9.43
C LEU A 289 -6.14 -1.67 -9.05
N TYR A 290 -7.44 -1.91 -9.14
CA TYR A 290 -8.48 -0.96 -8.75
C TYR A 290 -9.48 -1.64 -7.82
N SER A 291 -9.77 -1.06 -6.66
CA SER A 291 -10.73 -1.64 -5.70
C SER A 291 -12.10 -1.84 -6.33
N PHE A 292 -12.80 -2.93 -6.01
CA PHE A 292 -14.12 -3.18 -6.60
C PHE A 292 -15.16 -2.13 -6.22
N ASP A 293 -15.11 -1.64 -4.99
CA ASP A 293 -16.20 -0.82 -4.46
C ASP A 293 -16.07 0.66 -4.89
N GLY A 294 -14.83 1.17 -5.06
CA GLY A 294 -14.53 2.59 -5.31
C GLY A 294 -13.51 2.90 -6.41
N GLY A 295 -12.93 1.89 -7.07
CA GLY A 295 -11.96 2.07 -8.14
C GLY A 295 -10.65 2.71 -7.66
N GLU A 296 -10.35 2.59 -6.37
CA GLU A 296 -9.14 3.13 -5.74
C GLU A 296 -7.91 2.40 -6.27
N ARG A 297 -6.93 3.18 -6.69
CA ARG A 297 -5.68 2.68 -7.27
C ARG A 297 -4.85 2.00 -6.19
N PHE A 298 -4.52 0.73 -6.41
CA PHE A 298 -3.67 -0.07 -5.53
C PHE A 298 -2.52 -0.71 -6.32
N GLU A 299 -1.31 -0.64 -5.78
CA GLU A 299 -0.09 -1.24 -6.34
C GLU A 299 0.44 -2.22 -5.30
N PRO A 300 0.08 -3.53 -5.33
CA PRO A 300 0.59 -4.49 -4.36
C PRO A 300 2.11 -4.61 -4.47
N ASP A 301 2.82 -4.76 -3.35
CA ASP A 301 4.29 -4.81 -3.35
C ASP A 301 4.85 -6.04 -4.09
N TYR A 302 4.19 -7.20 -3.96
CA TYR A 302 4.63 -8.46 -4.55
C TYR A 302 3.50 -9.24 -5.23
N LEU A 303 3.90 -10.04 -6.21
CA LEU A 303 3.06 -11.05 -6.84
C LEU A 303 3.78 -12.40 -6.74
N LEU A 304 3.08 -13.40 -6.22
CA LEU A 304 3.52 -14.79 -6.22
C LEU A 304 2.84 -15.53 -7.37
N PHE A 305 3.64 -16.14 -8.23
CA PHE A 305 3.19 -17.01 -9.30
C PHE A 305 3.55 -18.45 -8.97
N LEU A 306 2.53 -19.31 -8.90
CA LEU A 306 2.69 -20.75 -8.72
C LEU A 306 2.09 -21.45 -9.92
N ARG A 307 2.81 -22.42 -10.51
CA ARG A 307 2.31 -23.21 -11.63
C ARG A 307 2.54 -24.68 -11.38
N LYS A 308 1.52 -25.51 -11.54
CA LYS A 308 1.63 -26.98 -11.57
C LYS A 308 1.01 -27.55 -12.83
N ARG A 309 1.61 -28.60 -13.39
CA ARG A 309 1.10 -29.24 -14.61
C ARG A 309 -0.17 -30.02 -14.31
N LYS A 310 -1.08 -30.04 -15.28
CA LYS A 310 -2.24 -30.94 -15.32
C LYS A 310 -2.11 -31.91 -16.49
N SER A 311 -3.03 -32.88 -16.58
CA SER A 311 -3.13 -33.79 -17.72
C SER A 311 -3.26 -33.04 -19.06
N THR A 312 -3.98 -31.91 -19.03
CA THR A 312 -4.08 -30.92 -20.10
C THR A 312 -3.79 -29.54 -19.51
N GLY A 313 -2.92 -28.76 -20.14
CA GLY A 313 -2.57 -27.42 -19.67
C GLY A 313 -1.85 -27.40 -18.30
N TYR A 314 -2.17 -26.39 -17.50
CA TYR A 314 -1.62 -26.21 -16.16
C TYR A 314 -2.64 -25.55 -15.23
N GLU A 315 -2.33 -25.52 -13.94
CA GLU A 315 -3.01 -24.70 -12.95
C GLU A 315 -2.05 -23.61 -12.52
N GLN A 316 -2.47 -22.34 -12.61
CA GLN A 316 -1.66 -21.19 -12.25
C GLN A 316 -2.36 -20.32 -11.21
N TYR A 317 -1.65 -20.03 -10.13
CA TYR A 317 -2.03 -19.05 -9.13
C TYR A 317 -1.25 -17.76 -9.36
N GLN A 318 -1.95 -16.64 -9.32
CA GLN A 318 -1.38 -15.31 -9.17
C GLN A 318 -1.90 -14.71 -7.87
N ILE A 319 -1.00 -14.52 -6.92
CA ILE A 319 -1.35 -14.10 -5.56
C ILE A 319 -0.72 -12.74 -5.29
N PHE A 320 -1.55 -11.75 -4.96
CA PHE A 320 -1.12 -10.41 -4.57
C PHE A 320 -0.77 -10.37 -3.09
N VAL A 321 0.40 -9.81 -2.76
CA VAL A 321 0.92 -9.74 -1.38
C VAL A 321 1.38 -8.32 -1.06
N GLU A 322 1.02 -7.85 0.14
CA GLU A 322 1.38 -6.54 0.68
C GLU A 322 1.97 -6.72 2.10
N PRO A 323 3.30 -6.60 2.26
CA PRO A 323 3.93 -6.41 3.55
C PRO A 323 3.56 -5.05 4.17
N LYS A 324 3.34 -5.02 5.48
CA LYS A 324 2.89 -3.81 6.17
C LYS A 324 3.53 -3.61 7.52
N GLY A 325 3.92 -2.36 7.80
CA GLY A 325 4.39 -1.94 9.12
C GLY A 325 3.21 -1.59 10.04
N ASN A 326 3.37 -1.81 11.35
CA ASN A 326 2.31 -1.65 12.35
C ASN A 326 1.56 -0.32 12.26
N ASN A 327 2.30 0.78 12.05
CA ASN A 327 1.74 2.14 12.01
C ASN A 327 0.82 2.39 10.81
N PHE A 328 0.84 1.51 9.80
CA PHE A 328 0.08 1.67 8.56
C PHE A 328 -1.06 0.67 8.42
N ILE A 329 -1.16 -0.35 9.27
CA ILE A 329 -2.19 -1.40 9.16
C ILE A 329 -3.58 -0.79 9.25
N SER A 330 -3.88 -0.04 10.32
CA SER A 330 -5.18 0.60 10.51
C SER A 330 -5.51 1.61 9.40
N GLN A 331 -4.50 2.32 8.90
CA GLN A 331 -4.69 3.34 7.86
C GLN A 331 -5.02 2.69 6.50
N ASP A 332 -4.37 1.58 6.17
CA ASP A 332 -4.45 0.94 4.88
C ASP A 332 -5.39 -0.28 4.87
N LYS A 333 -6.22 -0.47 5.91
CA LYS A 333 -7.13 -1.62 6.05
C LYS A 333 -7.97 -1.91 4.81
N TRP A 334 -8.43 -0.87 4.11
CA TRP A 334 -9.19 -1.01 2.86
C TRP A 334 -8.45 -1.79 1.77
N LYS A 335 -7.10 -1.76 1.74
CA LYS A 335 -6.30 -2.54 0.79
C LYS A 335 -6.29 -4.01 1.14
N GLU A 336 -6.22 -4.36 2.42
CA GLU A 336 -6.35 -5.74 2.88
C GLU A 336 -7.75 -6.27 2.57
N ASP A 337 -8.79 -5.48 2.88
CA ASP A 337 -10.16 -5.86 2.55
C ASP A 337 -10.31 -6.09 1.06
N PHE A 338 -9.73 -5.23 0.22
CA PHE A 338 -9.71 -5.43 -1.22
C PHE A 338 -8.96 -6.70 -1.63
N LEU A 339 -7.76 -6.98 -1.08
CA LEU A 339 -7.03 -8.22 -1.34
C LEU A 339 -7.88 -9.47 -1.04
N LEU A 340 -8.55 -9.50 0.12
CA LEU A 340 -9.42 -10.61 0.51
C LEU A 340 -10.69 -10.71 -0.36
N GLN A 341 -11.19 -9.58 -0.87
CA GLN A 341 -12.28 -9.60 -1.84
C GLN A 341 -11.86 -10.22 -3.18
N ILE A 342 -10.61 -10.05 -3.63
CA ILE A 342 -10.12 -10.60 -4.91
C ILE A 342 -10.25 -12.12 -4.93
N GLU A 343 -9.89 -12.80 -3.84
CA GLU A 343 -10.01 -14.26 -3.77
C GLU A 343 -11.46 -14.76 -3.97
N ASN A 344 -12.43 -14.02 -3.42
CA ASN A 344 -13.84 -14.41 -3.42
C ASN A 344 -14.60 -13.98 -4.67
N ARG A 345 -14.21 -12.84 -5.27
CA ARG A 345 -14.97 -12.16 -6.34
C ARG A 345 -14.19 -12.05 -7.65
N GLY A 346 -12.86 -12.20 -7.62
CA GLY A 346 -11.99 -12.03 -8.78
C GLY A 346 -12.13 -13.18 -9.78
N ILE A 347 -12.39 -12.83 -11.04
CA ILE A 347 -12.60 -13.80 -12.11
C ILE A 347 -11.49 -13.61 -13.16
N PRO A 348 -10.54 -14.55 -13.29
CA PRO A 348 -9.56 -14.48 -14.36
C PRO A 348 -10.27 -14.74 -15.70
N LYS A 349 -10.25 -13.74 -16.58
CA LYS A 349 -10.81 -13.78 -17.93
C LYS A 349 -9.68 -13.74 -18.94
N LYS A 350 -9.55 -14.83 -19.67
CA LYS A 350 -8.64 -14.92 -20.81
C LYS A 350 -9.35 -14.52 -22.10
N THR A 351 -8.63 -13.88 -23.01
CA THR A 351 -9.15 -13.49 -24.31
C THR A 351 -9.49 -14.72 -25.19
N PHE A 352 -8.70 -15.79 -25.08
CA PHE A 352 -8.91 -17.06 -25.80
C PHE A 352 -8.92 -18.23 -24.82
N ALA A 353 -9.92 -19.09 -24.91
CA ALA A 353 -10.03 -20.26 -24.03
C ALA A 353 -8.87 -21.25 -24.24
N ASP A 354 -8.43 -21.86 -23.15
CA ASP A 354 -7.48 -22.96 -23.12
C ASP A 354 -7.81 -23.91 -21.96
N ASP A 355 -7.10 -25.04 -21.87
CA ASP A 355 -7.27 -26.04 -20.82
C ASP A 355 -6.58 -25.65 -19.49
N THR A 356 -6.30 -24.36 -19.29
CA THR A 356 -5.57 -23.86 -18.13
C THR A 356 -6.53 -23.34 -17.08
N GLU A 357 -6.33 -23.78 -15.83
CA GLU A 357 -7.05 -23.23 -14.69
C GLU A 357 -6.26 -22.09 -14.06
N TYR A 358 -6.87 -20.91 -13.99
CA TYR A 358 -6.25 -19.71 -13.44
C TYR A 358 -6.94 -19.30 -12.14
N HIS A 359 -6.15 -18.86 -11.17
CA HIS A 359 -6.62 -18.30 -9.92
C HIS A 359 -5.96 -16.93 -9.68
N VAL A 360 -6.76 -15.93 -9.32
CA VAL A 360 -6.30 -14.61 -8.86
C VAL A 360 -6.71 -14.42 -7.42
N TRP A 361 -5.74 -14.39 -6.51
CA TRP A 361 -6.00 -14.28 -5.07
C TRP A 361 -5.28 -13.07 -4.49
N GLY A 362 -5.80 -12.55 -3.38
CA GLY A 362 -5.09 -11.62 -2.53
C GLY A 362 -4.92 -12.22 -1.15
N PHE A 363 -3.75 -12.05 -0.56
CA PHE A 363 -3.47 -12.50 0.81
C PHE A 363 -3.79 -11.39 1.82
N PRO A 364 -4.02 -11.76 3.09
CA PRO A 364 -4.02 -10.78 4.19
C PRO A 364 -2.66 -10.05 4.23
N PHE A 365 -2.58 -8.94 4.96
CA PHE A 365 -1.30 -8.26 5.11
C PHE A 365 -0.27 -9.16 5.76
N TYR A 366 0.96 -9.09 5.24
CA TYR A 366 2.10 -9.66 5.93
C TYR A 366 2.64 -8.65 6.95
N ASN A 367 2.80 -9.07 8.20
CA ASN A 367 3.49 -8.30 9.22
C ASN A 367 4.18 -9.27 10.19
N ASN A 368 5.39 -8.94 10.63
CA ASN A 368 6.22 -9.81 11.49
C ASN A 368 5.69 -10.03 12.92
N GLN A 369 4.56 -9.43 13.30
CA GLN A 369 3.93 -9.71 14.58
C GLN A 369 3.19 -11.05 14.55
N ASP A 370 3.32 -11.82 15.63
CA ASP A 370 2.81 -13.20 15.73
C ASP A 370 1.36 -13.39 15.26
N GLU A 371 0.46 -12.43 15.53
CA GLU A 371 -0.94 -12.54 15.13
C GLU A 371 -1.13 -12.48 13.61
N TYR A 372 -0.45 -11.55 12.93
CA TYR A 372 -0.53 -11.38 11.48
C TYR A 372 0.20 -12.51 10.77
N VAL A 373 1.40 -12.90 11.25
CA VAL A 373 2.13 -14.05 10.70
C VAL A 373 1.27 -15.31 10.74
N LYS A 374 0.54 -15.59 11.84
CA LYS A 374 -0.33 -16.78 11.92
C LYS A 374 -1.44 -16.77 10.87
N ILE A 375 -2.11 -15.63 10.66
CA ILE A 375 -3.19 -15.50 9.67
C ILE A 375 -2.62 -15.65 8.25
N PHE A 376 -1.47 -15.04 8.01
CA PHE A 376 -0.77 -15.11 6.74
C PHE A 376 -0.26 -16.53 6.44
N THR A 377 0.38 -17.20 7.42
CA THR A 377 0.84 -18.60 7.33
C THR A 377 -0.31 -19.53 6.98
N LYS A 378 -1.48 -19.40 7.61
CA LYS A 378 -2.66 -20.20 7.26
C LYS A 378 -3.05 -20.05 5.79
N SER A 379 -2.87 -18.87 5.21
CA SER A 379 -3.13 -18.63 3.78
C SER A 379 -2.10 -19.34 2.90
N PHE A 380 -0.83 -19.33 3.30
CA PHE A 380 0.25 -20.08 2.65
C PHE A 380 0.06 -21.60 2.72
N GLU A 381 -0.28 -22.15 3.89
CA GLU A 381 -0.49 -23.58 4.10
C GLU A 381 -1.62 -24.17 3.25
N ARG A 382 -2.55 -23.33 2.77
CA ARG A 382 -3.58 -23.75 1.81
C ARG A 382 -3.01 -24.13 0.43
N LEU A 383 -1.81 -23.65 0.11
CA LEU A 383 -1.16 -23.88 -1.19
C LEU A 383 -0.32 -25.16 -1.20
N VAL A 384 0.11 -25.67 -0.04
CA VAL A 384 1.06 -26.79 0.10
C VAL A 384 0.33 -28.09 0.49
N LYS A 385 -0.87 -28.32 -0.06
CA LYS A 385 -1.73 -29.45 0.32
C LYS A 385 -1.56 -30.69 -0.54
#